data_AF-A0A8T4QDS4-F1
#
_entry.id   AF-A0A8T4QDS4-F1
#
_cell.length_a   1.000
_cell.length_b   1.000
_cell.length_c   1.000
_cell.angle_alpha   90.00
_cell.angle_beta   90.00
_cell.angle_gamma   90.00
#
_symmetry.space_group_name_H-M   'P 1'
#
loop_
_entity.id
_entity.type
_entity.pdbx_description
1 polymer ?
#
loop_
_entity_poly.entity_id
_entity_poly.type
_entity_poly.pdbx_seq_one_letter_code
_entity_poly.pdbx_strand_id
1 'polypeptide(L)' 'MKRITIGMAVVCLVLNLLPGLGTFLSGKYKIGLIQLGIFVLSVIFIATKVGIFIGMPLVIIDFIWAFIGSIQTLQKAL' A
#
# COMPACT_ATOMS: atom_id res chain seq x y z
N MET A 1 -4.69 19.29 -8.61
CA MET A 1 -4.75 18.24 -7.58
C MET A 1 -6.16 18.21 -7.01
N LYS A 2 -6.87 17.08 -7.09
CA LYS A 2 -8.22 16.94 -6.50
C LYS A 2 -8.10 17.09 -4.98
N ARG A 3 -8.90 17.94 -4.32
CA ARG A 3 -8.96 17.97 -2.86
C ARG A 3 -9.51 16.62 -2.39
N ILE A 4 -8.71 15.90 -1.62
CA ILE A 4 -9.13 14.62 -1.02
C ILE A 4 -9.92 14.98 0.24
N THR A 5 -11.15 14.49 0.35
CA THR A 5 -11.97 14.68 1.56
C THR A 5 -11.46 13.78 2.68
N ILE A 6 -11.70 14.14 3.94
CA ILE A 6 -11.33 13.31 5.10
C ILE A 6 -11.88 11.89 4.96
N GLY A 7 -13.14 11.75 4.52
CA GLY A 7 -13.76 10.44 4.27
C GLY A 7 -12.99 9.61 3.23
N MET A 8 -12.54 10.23 2.13
CA MET A 8 -11.75 9.54 1.11
C MET A 8 -10.36 9.15 1.63
N ALA A 9 -9.74 9.98 2.48
CA ALA A 9 -8.46 9.66 3.09
C ALA A 9 -8.56 8.48 4.08
N VAL A 10 -9.62 8.41 4.87
CA VAL A 10 -9.91 7.27 5.75
C VAL A 10 -10.13 6.00 4.93
N VAL A 11 -10.90 6.08 3.83
CA VAL A 11 -11.08 4.95 2.90
C VAL A 11 -9.74 4.49 2.33
N CYS A 12 -8.86 5.42 1.92
CA CYS A 12 -7.53 5.06 1.45
C CYS A 12 -6.70 4.36 2.53
N LEU A 13 -6.80 4.79 3.79
CA LEU A 13 -6.09 4.16 4.91
C LEU A 13 -6.58 2.72 5.17
N VAL A 14 -7.89 2.51 5.19
CA VAL A 14 -8.48 1.16 5.37
C VAL A 14 -8.12 0.25 4.19
N LEU A 15 -8.21 0.76 2.96
CA LEU A 15 -7.92 -0.04 1.77
C LEU A 15 -6.45 -0.39 1.61
N ASN A 16 -5.54 0.39 2.19
CA ASN A 16 -4.11 0.05 2.24
C ASN A 16 -3.75 -1.06 3.23
N LEU A 17 -4.73 -1.67 3.93
CA LEU A 17 -4.55 -3.01 4.52
C LEU A 17 -4.23 -4.07 3.46
N LEU A 18 -4.64 -3.83 2.22
CA LEU A 18 -4.11 -4.47 1.02
C LEU A 18 -3.14 -3.47 0.38
N PRO A 19 -1.82 -3.65 0.56
CA PRO A 19 -0.84 -2.67 0.10
C PRO A 19 -1.05 -2.29 -1.37
N GLY A 20 -1.09 -0.98 -1.63
CA GLY A 20 -1.24 -0.43 -2.97
C GLY A 20 -2.64 0.03 -3.35
N LEU A 21 -3.71 -0.56 -2.81
CA LEU A 21 -5.09 -0.19 -3.18
C LEU A 21 -5.46 1.23 -2.73
N GLY A 22 -5.20 1.56 -1.46
CA GLY A 22 -5.44 2.91 -0.94
C GLY A 22 -4.55 3.96 -1.61
N THR A 23 -3.30 3.60 -1.89
CA THR A 23 -2.36 4.48 -2.61
C THR A 23 -2.82 4.74 -4.04
N PHE A 24 -3.37 3.75 -4.72
CA PHE A 24 -3.96 3.90 -6.05
C PHE A 24 -5.13 4.89 -6.02
N LEU A 25 -6.04 4.75 -5.06
CA LEU A 25 -7.21 5.62 -4.90
C LEU A 25 -6.88 7.05 -4.46
N SER A 26 -5.74 7.26 -3.80
CA SER A 26 -5.21 8.61 -3.48
C SER A 26 -4.75 9.40 -4.73
N GLY A 27 -4.79 8.80 -5.93
CA GLY A 27 -4.33 9.39 -7.18
C GLY A 27 -2.86 9.13 -7.48
N LYS A 28 -2.15 8.38 -6.62
CA LYS A 28 -0.76 7.94 -6.83
C LYS A 28 -0.72 6.60 -7.58
N TYR A 29 -1.35 6.54 -8.75
CA TYR A 29 -1.58 5.31 -9.51
C TYR A 29 -0.31 4.47 -9.74
N LYS A 30 0.80 5.10 -10.15
CA LYS A 30 2.08 4.40 -10.39
C LYS A 30 2.63 3.75 -9.13
N ILE A 31 2.55 4.44 -7.99
CA ILE A 31 3.04 3.93 -6.71
C ILE A 31 2.14 2.80 -6.21
N GLY A 32 0.82 2.99 -6.30
CA GLY A 32 -0.14 1.95 -5.91
C GLY A 32 0.05 0.66 -6.72
N LEU A 33 0.34 0.76 -8.02
CA LEU A 33 0.59 -0.40 -8.86
C LEU A 33 1.88 -1.14 -8.49
N ILE A 34 2.94 -0.39 -8.13
CA ILE A 34 4.20 -0.97 -7.66
C ILE A 34 4.00 -1.70 -6.34
N GLN A 35 3.30 -1.10 -5.39
CA GLN A 35 2.97 -1.74 -4.10
C GLN A 35 2.17 -3.03 -4.32
N LEU A 36 1.12 -2.99 -5.14
CA LEU A 36 0.38 -4.19 -5.53
C LEU A 36 1.27 -5.27 -6.16
N GLY A 37 2.21 -4.88 -7.01
CA GLY A 37 3.18 -5.80 -7.61
C GLY A 37 4.14 -6.41 -6.59
N ILE A 38 4.65 -5.61 -5.66
CA ILE A 38 5.51 -6.08 -4.56
C ILE A 38 4.73 -7.03 -3.66
N PHE A 39 3.51 -6.69 -3.26
CA PHE A 39 2.65 -7.55 -2.47
C PHE A 39 2.45 -8.92 -3.13
N VAL A 40 2.04 -8.95 -4.41
CA VAL A 40 1.84 -10.19 -5.16
C VAL A 40 3.13 -11.01 -5.25
N LEU A 41 4.25 -10.37 -5.59
CA LEU A 41 5.55 -11.04 -5.67
C LEU A 41 5.97 -11.62 -4.31
N SER A 42 5.70 -10.90 -3.23
CA SER A 42 6.01 -11.32 -1.87
C SER A 42 5.16 -12.53 -1.45
N VAL A 43 3.87 -12.54 -1.79
CA VAL A 43 2.97 -13.67 -1.57
C VAL A 43 3.46 -14.90 -2.33
N ILE A 44 3.89 -14.74 -3.59
CA ILE A 44 4.48 -15.83 -4.38
C ILE A 44 5.74 -16.36 -3.68
N PHE A 45 6.65 -15.49 -3.23
CA PHE A 45 7.84 -15.92 -2.51
C PHE A 45 7.51 -16.67 -1.20
N ILE A 46 6.55 -16.17 -0.42
CA ILE A 46 6.09 -16.85 0.81
C ILE A 46 5.52 -18.24 0.48
N ALA A 47 4.75 -18.37 -0.61
CA ALA A 47 4.17 -19.64 -1.03
C ALA A 47 5.21 -20.72 -1.35
N THR A 48 6.41 -20.34 -1.83
CA THR A 48 7.49 -21.29 -2.12
C THR A 48 8.19 -21.89 -0.88
N LYS A 49 7.81 -21.48 0.34
CA LYS A 49 8.41 -21.85 1.65
C LYS A 49 9.88 -21.45 1.84
N VAL A 50 10.74 -21.73 0.87
CA VAL A 50 12.15 -21.28 0.84
C VAL A 50 12.22 -19.75 0.67
N GLY A 51 11.32 -19.20 -0.14
CA GLY A 51 11.22 -17.75 -0.34
C GLY A 51 10.62 -16.98 0.84
N ILE A 52 10.21 -17.61 1.95
CA ILE A 52 9.63 -16.89 3.09
C ILE A 52 10.61 -15.88 3.71
N PHE A 53 11.91 -16.19 3.71
CA PHE A 53 12.96 -15.30 4.22
C PHE A 53 13.11 -14.00 3.41
N ILE A 54 12.62 -14.00 2.17
CA ILE A 54 12.65 -12.83 1.29
C ILE A 54 11.25 -12.20 1.22
N GLY A 55 10.22 -13.02 1.03
CA GLY A 55 8.85 -12.59 0.89
C GLY A 55 8.31 -11.92 2.16
N MET A 56 8.61 -12.44 3.35
CA MET A 56 8.11 -11.84 4.59
C MET A 56 8.70 -10.43 4.85
N PRO A 57 10.03 -10.19 4.73
CA PRO A 57 10.56 -8.83 4.75
C PRO A 57 9.96 -7.90 3.69
N LEU A 58 9.73 -8.40 2.46
CA LEU A 58 9.12 -7.59 1.40
C LEU A 58 7.67 -7.19 1.72
N VAL A 59 6.85 -8.10 2.26
CA VAL A 59 5.49 -7.77 2.73
C VAL A 59 5.56 -6.69 3.80
N ILE A 60 6.46 -6.81 4.78
CA ILE A 60 6.58 -5.84 5.88
C ILE A 60 6.94 -4.45 5.33
N ILE A 61 7.93 -4.37 4.43
CA ILE A 61 8.35 -3.12 3.81
C ILE A 61 7.19 -2.48 3.05
N ASP A 62 6.45 -3.28 2.29
CA ASP A 62 5.33 -2.80 1.48
C ASP A 62 4.17 -2.29 2.34
N PHE A 63 3.86 -2.98 3.46
CA PHE A 63 2.88 -2.52 4.44
C PHE A 63 3.29 -1.20 5.10
N ILE A 64 4.55 -1.09 5.54
CA ILE A 64 5.07 0.16 6.13
C ILE A 64 4.94 1.30 5.11
N TRP A 65 5.28 1.03 3.84
CA TRP A 65 5.18 2.03 2.80
C TRP A 65 3.74 2.45 2.49
N ALA A 66 2.81 1.50 2.41
CA ALA A 66 1.39 1.75 2.24
C ALA A 66 0.81 2.55 3.42
N PHE A 67 1.24 2.26 4.65
CA PHE A 67 0.82 2.99 5.85
C PHE A 67 1.31 4.44 5.83
N ILE A 68 2.59 4.67 5.53
CA ILE A 68 3.15 6.03 5.37
C ILE A 68 2.41 6.78 4.27
N GLY A 69 2.14 6.14 3.13
CA GLY A 69 1.37 6.73 2.03
C GLY A 69 -0.04 7.16 2.43
N SER A 70 -0.69 6.37 3.29
CA SER A 70 -2.02 6.66 3.83
C SER A 70 -2.02 7.84 4.79
N ILE A 71 -1.05 7.89 5.72
CA ILE A 71 -0.89 9.02 6.65
C ILE A 71 -0.65 10.31 5.88
N GLN A 72 0.23 10.30 4.88
CA GLN A 72 0.48 11.48 4.03
C GLN A 72 -0.78 11.94 3.28
N THR A 73 -1.68 11.00 2.95
CA THR A 73 -2.94 11.33 2.27
C THR A 73 -3.93 11.95 3.25
N LEU A 74 -3.99 11.43 4.49
CA LEU A 74 -4.81 12.00 5.57
C LEU A 74 -4.35 13.40 5.97
N GLN A 75 -3.04 13.62 6.10
CA GLN A 75 -2.46 14.93 6.40
C GLN A 75 -2.77 15.99 5.33
N LYS A 76 -2.98 15.58 4.08
CA LYS A 76 -3.39 16.49 2.99
C LYS A 76 -4.89 16.78 2.96
N ALA A 77 -5.68 15.97 3.67
CA ALA A 77 -7.14 16.08 3.75
C ALA A 77 -7.61 16.86 4.99
N LEU A 78 -6.76 16.97 6.01
CA LEU A 78 -6.89 17.89 7.15
C LEU A 78 -6.46 19.30 6.74
#